data_AF-A0A847ZVK8-F1
#
_entry.id   AF-A0A847ZVK8-F1
#
_cell.length_a   1.000
_cell.length_b   1.000
_cell.length_c   1.000
_cell.angle_alpha   90.00
_cell.angle_beta   90.00
_cell.angle_gamma   90.00
#
_symmetry.space_group_name_H-M   'P 1'
#
loop_
_entity.id
_entity.type
_entity.pdbx_description
1 polymer ?
#
loop_
_entity_poly.entity_id
_entity_poly.type
_entity_poly.pdbx_seq_one_letter_code
_entity_poly.pdbx_strand_id
1 'polypeptide(L)'
;KEIIEGSGGTVLQWVDTPIAETSTRMGPLTTTLLQTHGAKWTHSLAINDLYFDFMGPALAAAGIDGKANPKAGSAGDGSEAAFQRIRTGQYQTVTVAEPLNLQGWQLVDELNRAVQGQACSGYVTSPALVTEEGLKANADNTFDPQNGYREAYSKIWGKM
;
A
#
# COMPACT_ATOMS: atom_id res chain seq x y z
N LYS A 1 -12.18 11.19 8.39
CA LYS A 1 -12.51 12.61 8.64
C LYS A 1 -12.29 12.98 10.10
N GLU A 2 -13.05 12.40 11.02
CA GLU A 2 -12.97 12.69 12.47
C GLU A 2 -11.55 12.63 13.03
N ILE A 3 -10.79 11.57 12.71
CA ILE A 3 -9.39 11.44 13.15
C ILE A 3 -8.51 12.58 12.63
N ILE A 4 -8.66 12.95 11.35
CA ILE A 4 -7.86 14.00 10.71
C ILE A 4 -8.21 15.36 11.33
N GLU A 5 -9.50 15.68 11.43
CA GLU A 5 -9.98 16.96 11.94
C GLU A 5 -9.76 17.11 13.44
N GLY A 6 -9.98 16.04 14.22
CA GLY A 6 -9.69 16.00 15.65
C GLY A 6 -8.20 16.14 15.98
N SER A 7 -7.32 15.83 15.03
CA SER A 7 -5.87 16.01 15.15
C SER A 7 -5.37 17.35 14.60
N GLY A 8 -6.28 18.28 14.26
CA GLY A 8 -5.96 19.62 13.75
C GLY A 8 -5.71 19.70 12.23
N GLY A 9 -5.96 18.62 11.49
CA GLY A 9 -5.94 18.60 10.03
C GLY A 9 -7.28 19.04 9.41
N THR A 10 -7.30 19.18 8.09
CA THR A 10 -8.53 19.47 7.34
C THR A 10 -8.70 18.46 6.21
N VAL A 11 -9.86 17.82 6.12
CA VAL A 11 -10.20 17.02 4.94
C VAL A 11 -10.62 17.95 3.82
N LEU A 12 -9.81 18.02 2.76
CA LEU A 12 -10.10 18.89 1.62
C LEU A 12 -11.19 18.33 0.71
N GLN A 13 -11.12 17.03 0.41
CA GLN A 13 -12.01 16.39 -0.54
C GLN A 13 -11.97 14.87 -0.38
N TRP A 14 -13.11 14.22 -0.65
CA TRP A 14 -13.17 12.80 -0.95
C TRP A 14 -13.24 12.62 -2.46
N VAL A 15 -12.44 11.71 -2.98
CA VAL A 15 -12.45 11.37 -4.41
C VAL A 15 -12.79 9.90 -4.54
N ASP A 16 -13.85 9.62 -5.30
CA ASP A 16 -14.19 8.28 -5.73
C ASP A 16 -13.60 8.06 -7.13
N THR A 17 -12.67 7.11 -7.24
CA THR A 17 -12.02 6.76 -8.51
C THR A 17 -11.77 5.25 -8.58
N PRO A 18 -12.24 4.56 -9.65
CA PRO A 18 -12.09 3.12 -9.76
C PRO A 18 -10.61 2.71 -9.80
N ILE A 19 -10.23 1.75 -8.95
CA ILE A 19 -8.84 1.25 -8.90
C ILE A 19 -8.37 0.70 -10.25
N ALA A 20 -9.28 0.06 -10.99
CA ALA A 20 -9.03 -0.52 -12.31
C ALA A 20 -8.72 0.53 -13.40
N GLU A 21 -9.05 1.80 -13.17
CA GLU A 21 -8.88 2.89 -14.14
C GLU A 21 -7.80 3.90 -13.70
N THR A 22 -7.00 3.57 -12.67
CA THR A 22 -5.97 4.45 -12.12
C THR A 22 -4.97 4.92 -13.18
N SER A 23 -4.56 4.03 -14.10
CA SER A 23 -3.60 4.34 -15.17
C SER A 23 -4.05 5.45 -16.12
N THR A 24 -5.35 5.61 -16.33
CA THR A 24 -5.92 6.63 -17.21
C THR A 24 -6.47 7.83 -16.44
N ARG A 25 -6.92 7.65 -15.19
CA ARG A 25 -7.62 8.69 -14.41
C ARG A 25 -6.73 9.47 -13.47
N MET A 26 -5.70 8.86 -12.88
CA MET A 26 -4.94 9.51 -11.81
C MET A 26 -4.11 10.70 -12.30
N GLY A 27 -3.56 10.66 -13.52
CA GLY A 27 -2.83 11.79 -14.09
C GLY A 27 -3.71 13.06 -14.19
N PRO A 28 -4.82 13.02 -14.96
CA PRO A 28 -5.75 14.14 -15.04
C PRO A 28 -6.32 14.57 -13.68
N LEU A 29 -6.70 13.61 -12.84
CA LEU A 29 -7.20 13.89 -11.49
C LEU A 29 -6.18 14.63 -10.63
N THR A 30 -4.91 14.23 -10.68
CA THR A 30 -3.82 14.88 -9.95
C THR A 30 -3.67 16.34 -10.37
N THR A 31 -3.72 16.62 -11.67
CA THR A 31 -3.70 18.00 -12.19
C THR A 31 -4.88 18.80 -11.68
N THR A 32 -6.10 18.25 -11.69
CA THR A 32 -7.30 18.91 -11.17
C THR A 32 -7.18 19.20 -9.67
N LEU A 33 -6.71 18.24 -8.87
CA LEU A 33 -6.53 18.42 -7.43
C LEU A 33 -5.48 19.49 -7.12
N LEU A 34 -4.38 19.51 -7.87
CA LEU A 34 -3.35 20.54 -7.74
C LEU A 34 -3.89 21.93 -8.06
N GLN A 35 -4.66 22.08 -9.14
CA GLN A 35 -5.30 23.36 -9.50
C GLN A 35 -6.32 23.81 -8.45
N THR A 36 -7.08 22.87 -7.89
CA THR A 36 -8.17 23.16 -6.94
C THR A 36 -7.64 23.53 -5.56
N HIS A 37 -6.67 22.78 -5.05
CA HIS A 37 -6.25 22.85 -3.65
C HIS A 37 -4.87 23.48 -3.47
N GLY A 38 -4.01 23.45 -4.49
CA GLY A 38 -2.67 24.04 -4.46
C GLY A 38 -1.88 23.64 -3.21
N ALA A 39 -1.27 24.63 -2.56
CA ALA A 39 -0.48 24.43 -1.35
C ALA A 39 -1.25 23.86 -0.14
N LYS A 40 -2.59 23.90 -0.15
CA LYS A 40 -3.39 23.27 0.92
C LYS A 40 -3.33 21.74 0.83
N TRP A 41 -3.12 21.19 -0.37
CA TRP A 41 -3.01 19.75 -0.57
C TRP A 41 -1.65 19.25 -0.11
N THR A 42 -1.60 18.84 1.15
CA THR A 42 -0.37 18.35 1.79
C THR A 42 -0.25 16.83 1.75
N HIS A 43 -1.38 16.12 1.79
CA HIS A 43 -1.39 14.66 1.88
C HIS A 43 -2.51 14.04 1.03
N SER A 44 -2.27 12.81 0.59
CA SER A 44 -3.28 11.93 0.01
C SER A 44 -3.25 10.59 0.72
N LEU A 45 -4.43 10.08 1.09
CA LEU A 45 -4.61 8.74 1.62
C LEU A 45 -5.43 7.92 0.63
N ALA A 46 -4.98 6.69 0.34
CA ALA A 46 -5.69 5.78 -0.55
C ALA A 46 -5.70 4.36 0.04
N ILE A 47 -6.64 3.53 -0.43
CA ILE A 47 -6.77 2.14 0.02
C ILE A 47 -5.66 1.21 -0.51
N ASN A 48 -4.91 1.64 -1.53
CA ASN A 48 -3.95 0.82 -2.25
C ASN A 48 -2.86 1.70 -2.90
N ASP A 49 -1.69 1.13 -3.16
CA ASP A 49 -0.53 1.83 -3.73
C ASP A 49 -0.73 2.28 -5.19
N LEU A 50 -1.55 1.57 -5.97
CA LEU A 50 -1.75 1.75 -7.40
C LEU A 50 -2.24 3.16 -7.78
N TYR A 51 -2.97 3.83 -6.88
CA TYR A 51 -3.37 5.23 -7.10
C TYR A 51 -2.15 6.15 -7.24
N PHE A 52 -1.05 5.86 -6.56
CA PHE A 52 0.13 6.72 -6.51
C PHE A 52 1.14 6.44 -7.63
N ASP A 53 1.08 5.25 -8.25
CA ASP A 53 1.89 4.88 -9.41
C ASP A 53 1.79 5.91 -10.55
N PHE A 54 0.58 6.46 -10.73
CA PHE A 54 0.24 7.37 -11.83
C PHE A 54 0.09 8.83 -11.39
N MET A 55 0.31 9.14 -10.11
CA MET A 55 0.29 10.50 -9.58
C MET A 55 1.61 11.24 -9.84
N GLY A 56 2.74 10.53 -9.66
CA GLY A 56 4.09 11.10 -9.72
C GLY A 56 4.39 11.89 -11.02
N PRO A 57 4.09 11.36 -12.23
CA PRO A 57 4.36 12.08 -13.47
C PRO A 57 3.64 13.43 -13.57
N ALA A 58 2.40 13.53 -13.09
CA ALA A 58 1.62 14.78 -13.13
C ALA A 58 2.19 15.83 -12.15
N LEU A 59 2.62 15.42 -10.96
CA LEU A 59 3.29 16.31 -10.00
C LEU A 59 4.65 16.79 -10.52
N ALA A 60 5.45 15.88 -11.08
CA ALA A 60 6.75 16.21 -11.65
C ALA A 60 6.63 17.17 -12.85
N ALA A 61 5.63 16.97 -13.72
CA ALA A 61 5.35 17.88 -14.84
C ALA A 61 4.96 19.29 -14.38
N ALA A 62 4.38 19.42 -13.18
CA ALA A 62 4.09 20.70 -12.53
C ALA A 62 5.30 21.31 -11.80
N GLY A 63 6.48 20.68 -11.87
CA GLY A 63 7.71 21.16 -11.23
C GLY A 63 7.77 20.92 -9.72
N ILE A 64 6.92 20.04 -9.18
CA ILE A 64 6.94 19.67 -7.77
C ILE A 64 8.07 18.66 -7.55
N ASP A 65 8.90 18.88 -6.52
CA ASP A 65 9.94 17.93 -6.14
C ASP A 65 9.32 16.67 -5.51
N GLY A 66 9.90 15.50 -5.74
CA GLY A 66 9.44 14.22 -5.15
C GLY A 66 9.30 14.28 -3.62
N LYS A 67 10.18 15.04 -2.96
CA LYS A 67 10.18 15.21 -1.51
C LYS A 67 9.26 16.35 -1.03
N ALA A 68 8.63 17.11 -1.92
CA ALA A 68 7.64 18.12 -1.57
C ALA A 68 6.23 17.53 -1.40
N ASN A 69 5.27 18.41 -1.12
CA ASN A 69 3.85 18.05 -1.02
C ASN A 69 3.20 17.96 -2.41
N PRO A 70 2.19 17.09 -2.59
CA PRO A 70 1.56 16.25 -1.56
C PRO A 70 2.34 14.96 -1.23
N LYS A 71 2.18 14.47 0.01
CA LYS A 71 2.67 13.18 0.49
C LYS A 71 1.59 12.12 0.52
N ALA A 72 1.84 11.03 -0.18
CA ALA A 72 0.95 9.89 -0.28
C ALA A 72 1.18 8.86 0.84
N GLY A 73 0.10 8.31 1.35
CA GLY A 73 0.07 7.15 2.23
C GLY A 73 -0.96 6.13 1.76
N SER A 74 -0.54 4.88 1.59
CA SER A 74 -1.46 3.78 1.27
C SER A 74 -1.83 2.99 2.51
N ALA A 75 -3.09 2.56 2.58
CA ALA A 75 -3.62 1.69 3.62
C ALA A 75 -3.48 0.19 3.30
N GLY A 76 -2.95 -0.18 2.13
CA GLY A 76 -2.76 -1.58 1.74
C GLY A 76 -1.89 -1.75 0.49
N ASP A 77 -1.61 -3.02 0.14
CA ASP A 77 -0.73 -3.50 -0.93
C ASP A 77 0.72 -3.73 -0.48
N GLY A 78 1.56 -2.69 -0.45
CA GLY A 78 3.01 -2.84 -0.28
C GLY A 78 3.71 -3.25 -1.55
N SER A 79 3.35 -2.64 -2.67
CA SER A 79 3.90 -2.99 -3.98
C SER A 79 5.39 -2.62 -4.08
N GLU A 80 6.14 -3.32 -4.95
CA GLU A 80 7.54 -2.98 -5.21
C GLU A 80 7.70 -1.51 -5.63
N ALA A 81 6.77 -1.00 -6.45
CA ALA A 81 6.74 0.38 -6.89
C ALA A 81 6.57 1.36 -5.71
N ALA A 82 5.73 1.03 -4.71
CA ALA A 82 5.59 1.82 -3.50
C ALA A 82 6.84 1.80 -2.63
N PHE A 83 7.48 0.64 -2.47
CA PHE A 83 8.77 0.53 -1.77
C PHE A 83 9.83 1.40 -2.42
N GLN A 84 9.94 1.36 -3.75
CA GLN A 84 10.86 2.21 -4.51
C GLN A 84 10.56 3.69 -4.32
N ARG A 85 9.28 4.10 -4.41
CA ARG A 85 8.88 5.49 -4.17
C ARG A 85 9.24 5.95 -2.76
N ILE A 86 8.93 5.17 -1.74
CA ILE A 86 9.24 5.51 -0.34
C ILE A 86 10.76 5.59 -0.14
N ARG A 87 11.51 4.61 -0.64
CA ARG A 87 12.97 4.55 -0.54
C ARG A 87 13.66 5.74 -1.20
N THR A 88 13.13 6.21 -2.34
CA THR A 88 13.69 7.32 -3.11
C THR A 88 13.06 8.67 -2.76
N GLY A 89 12.13 8.70 -1.80
CA GLY A 89 11.42 9.89 -1.36
C GLY A 89 10.52 10.50 -2.45
N GLN A 90 9.98 9.70 -3.36
CA GLN A 90 9.15 10.13 -4.49
C GLN A 90 7.66 10.08 -4.13
N TYR A 91 7.15 11.19 -3.61
CA TYR A 91 5.73 11.50 -3.35
C TYR A 91 4.98 10.57 -2.39
N GLN A 92 5.50 9.40 -2.02
CA GLN A 92 4.89 8.47 -1.08
C GLN A 92 5.80 8.28 0.14
N THR A 93 5.24 8.37 1.34
CA THR A 93 5.99 8.28 2.60
C THR A 93 5.71 7.01 3.37
N VAL A 94 4.57 6.36 3.09
CA VAL A 94 4.13 5.17 3.82
C VAL A 94 3.26 4.26 2.94
N THR A 95 3.38 2.96 3.17
CA THR A 95 2.43 1.94 2.70
C THR A 95 2.21 0.89 3.79
N VAL A 96 1.07 0.22 3.77
CA VAL A 96 0.79 -0.95 4.60
C VAL A 96 0.96 -2.17 3.70
N ALA A 97 2.05 -2.91 3.90
CA ALA A 97 2.41 -4.03 3.06
C ALA A 97 1.75 -5.32 3.51
N GLU A 98 1.05 -5.97 2.58
CA GLU A 98 0.41 -7.26 2.78
C GLU A 98 1.43 -8.39 2.54
N PRO A 99 1.44 -9.45 3.38
CA PRO A 99 2.37 -10.57 3.22
C PRO A 99 1.86 -11.53 2.14
N LEU A 100 1.83 -11.09 0.87
CA LEU A 100 1.19 -11.82 -0.25
C LEU A 100 1.67 -13.27 -0.40
N ASN A 101 2.97 -13.52 -0.24
CA ASN A 101 3.49 -14.89 -0.31
C ASN A 101 2.92 -15.77 0.81
N LEU A 102 2.81 -15.26 2.04
CA LEU A 102 2.21 -15.99 3.14
C LEU A 102 0.71 -16.20 2.92
N GLN A 103 0.00 -15.18 2.44
CA GLN A 103 -1.42 -15.29 2.11
C GLN A 103 -1.68 -16.32 1.01
N GLY A 104 -0.78 -16.46 0.03
CA GLY A 104 -0.85 -17.52 -0.97
C GLY A 104 -0.77 -18.93 -0.35
N TRP A 105 0.13 -19.15 0.60
CA TRP A 105 0.21 -20.41 1.33
C TRP A 105 -1.02 -20.66 2.21
N GLN A 106 -1.53 -19.60 2.85
CA GLN A 106 -2.77 -19.66 3.61
C GLN A 106 -3.95 -20.08 2.73
N LEU A 107 -4.10 -19.50 1.53
CA LEU A 107 -5.17 -19.86 0.60
C LEU A 107 -5.11 -21.33 0.18
N VAL A 108 -3.90 -21.86 -0.07
CA VAL A 108 -3.72 -23.29 -0.36
C VAL A 108 -4.16 -24.15 0.83
N ASP A 109 -3.83 -23.74 2.05
CA ASP A 109 -4.27 -24.45 3.25
C ASP A 109 -5.79 -24.42 3.42
N GLU A 110 -6.42 -23.25 3.29
CA GLU A 110 -7.88 -23.13 3.38
C GLU A 110 -8.60 -23.96 2.30
N LEU A 111 -8.05 -24.02 1.08
CA LEU A 111 -8.57 -24.89 0.03
C LEU A 111 -8.47 -26.37 0.41
N ASN A 112 -7.31 -26.81 0.93
CA ASN A 112 -7.11 -28.18 1.40
C ASN A 112 -8.09 -28.55 2.51
N ARG A 113 -8.34 -27.64 3.44
CA ARG A 113 -9.31 -27.81 4.54
C ARG A 113 -10.73 -27.92 4.00
N ALA A 114 -11.13 -27.03 3.09
CA ALA A 114 -12.47 -27.03 2.49
C ALA A 114 -12.75 -28.33 1.71
N VAL A 115 -11.80 -28.81 0.90
CA VAL A 115 -11.94 -30.07 0.14
C VAL A 115 -12.08 -31.28 1.08
N GLN A 116 -11.46 -31.24 2.26
CA GLN A 116 -11.53 -32.29 3.27
C GLN A 116 -12.70 -32.12 4.26
N GLY A 117 -13.56 -31.13 4.07
CA GLY A 117 -14.67 -30.84 4.98
C GLY A 117 -14.26 -30.34 6.36
N GLN A 118 -13.03 -29.82 6.50
CA GLN A 118 -12.55 -29.20 7.74
C GLN A 118 -13.03 -27.76 7.87
N ALA A 119 -13.19 -27.28 9.11
CA ALA A 119 -13.46 -25.87 9.38
C ALA A 119 -12.29 -24.98 8.93
N CYS A 120 -12.56 -23.74 8.52
CA CYS A 120 -11.51 -22.76 8.19
C CYS A 120 -10.53 -22.58 9.36
N SER A 121 -9.27 -22.24 9.08
CA SER A 121 -8.27 -22.09 10.14
C SER A 121 -8.57 -20.92 11.09
N GLY A 122 -9.26 -19.89 10.59
CA GLY A 122 -9.47 -18.63 11.30
C GLY A 122 -8.20 -17.78 11.46
N TYR A 123 -7.10 -18.18 10.81
CA TYR A 123 -5.84 -17.46 10.87
C TYR A 123 -5.94 -16.10 10.16
N VAL A 124 -5.41 -15.06 10.79
CA VAL A 124 -5.37 -13.71 10.24
C VAL A 124 -3.93 -13.27 10.19
N THR A 125 -3.50 -12.82 9.02
CA THR A 125 -2.12 -12.40 8.76
C THR A 125 -1.96 -10.94 9.14
N SER A 126 -0.78 -10.59 9.66
CA SER A 126 -0.49 -9.19 10.03
C SER A 126 0.26 -8.51 8.88
N PRO A 127 -0.21 -7.33 8.43
CA PRO A 127 0.56 -6.53 7.50
C PRO A 127 1.73 -5.83 8.22
N ALA A 128 2.61 -5.20 7.45
CA ALA A 128 3.69 -4.36 7.97
C ALA A 128 3.52 -2.91 7.55
N LEU A 129 3.74 -1.97 8.47
CA LEU A 129 3.88 -0.56 8.13
C LEU A 129 5.27 -0.33 7.53
N VAL A 130 5.32 0.17 6.30
CA VAL A 130 6.56 0.46 5.59
C VAL A 130 6.78 1.96 5.53
N THR A 131 7.90 2.42 6.06
CA THR A 131 8.32 3.82 6.08
C THR A 131 9.73 3.95 5.50
N GLU A 132 10.13 5.17 5.14
CA GLU A 132 11.51 5.45 4.70
C GLU A 132 12.55 4.98 5.73
N GLU A 133 12.28 5.17 7.02
CA GLU A 133 13.15 4.70 8.11
C GLU A 133 13.21 3.17 8.18
N GLY A 134 12.05 2.50 8.11
CA GLY A 134 11.98 1.03 8.13
C GLY A 134 12.75 0.39 6.97
N LEU A 135 12.74 1.03 5.80
CA LEU A 135 13.46 0.56 4.62
C LEU A 135 14.98 0.75 4.71
N LYS A 136 15.53 1.49 5.68
CA LYS A 136 16.99 1.56 5.87
C LYS A 136 17.57 0.23 6.36
N ALA A 137 16.77 -0.57 7.05
CA ALA A 137 17.16 -1.88 7.58
C ALA A 137 16.93 -3.03 6.57
N ASN A 138 16.26 -2.77 5.45
CA ASN A 138 15.91 -3.78 4.45
C ASN A 138 16.29 -3.30 3.05
N ALA A 139 17.16 -4.03 2.35
CA ALA A 139 17.56 -3.70 0.98
C ALA A 139 16.49 -4.07 -0.06
N ASP A 140 15.62 -5.02 0.26
CA ASP A 140 14.62 -5.54 -0.65
C ASP A 140 13.42 -4.58 -0.75
N ASN A 141 12.77 -4.60 -1.91
CA ASN A 141 11.55 -3.83 -2.17
C ASN A 141 10.29 -4.71 -2.08
N THR A 142 10.33 -5.70 -1.18
CA THR A 142 9.26 -6.65 -0.97
C THR A 142 9.06 -6.88 0.52
N PHE A 143 7.86 -7.32 0.88
CA PHE A 143 7.55 -7.80 2.23
C PHE A 143 7.25 -9.28 2.22
N ASP A 144 8.14 -10.06 2.82
CA ASP A 144 7.94 -11.48 3.09
C ASP A 144 8.31 -11.79 4.56
N PRO A 145 7.32 -12.05 5.43
CA PRO A 145 7.57 -12.20 6.86
C PRO A 145 8.43 -13.43 7.14
N GLN A 146 9.52 -13.21 7.90
CA GLN A 146 10.45 -14.25 8.33
C GLN A 146 9.95 -14.99 9.58
N ASN A 147 8.67 -15.35 9.62
CA ASN A 147 8.02 -16.00 10.77
C ASN A 147 7.96 -17.54 10.65
N GLY A 148 8.60 -18.12 9.63
CA GLY A 148 8.66 -19.57 9.41
C GLY A 148 7.36 -20.19 8.88
N TYR A 149 6.50 -19.41 8.21
CA TYR A 149 5.20 -19.90 7.74
C TYR A 149 5.32 -21.05 6.73
N ARG A 150 6.37 -21.06 5.88
CA ARG A 150 6.58 -22.11 4.87
C ARG A 150 6.81 -23.47 5.54
N GLU A 151 7.63 -23.49 6.59
CA GLU A 151 7.90 -24.67 7.40
C GLU A 151 6.65 -25.11 8.16
N ALA A 152 5.88 -24.16 8.69
CA ALA A 152 4.64 -24.44 9.40
C ALA A 152 3.59 -25.12 8.49
N TYR A 153 3.32 -24.54 7.32
CA TYR A 153 2.39 -25.14 6.35
C TYR A 153 2.91 -26.45 5.77
N SER A 154 4.22 -26.58 5.50
CA SER A 154 4.79 -27.85 5.03
C SER A 154 4.55 -28.99 6.02
N LYS A 155 4.65 -28.71 7.34
CA LYS A 155 4.30 -29.67 8.40
C LYS A 155 2.81 -30.03 8.38
N ILE A 156 1.92 -29.02 8.24
CA ILE A 156 0.47 -29.24 8.19
C ILE A 156 0.10 -30.17 7.03
N TRP A 157 0.73 -30.00 5.87
CA TRP A 157 0.43 -30.79 4.67
C TRP A 157 1.13 -32.16 4.62
N GLY A 158 1.85 -32.56 5.67
CA GLY A 158 2.57 -33.83 5.71
C GLY A 158 3.76 -33.89 4.75
N LYS A 159 4.32 -32.72 4.37
CA LYS A 159 5.60 -32.61 3.66
C LYS A 159 6.72 -32.39 4.68
N MET A 160 6.94 -33.41 5.52
CA MET A 160 8.21 -33.74 6.18
C MET A 160 8.18 -35.20 6.62
#